data_AF-Q07SE5-F1
#
_entry.id   AF-Q07SE5-F1
#
_cell.length_a   1.000
_cell.length_b   1.000
_cell.length_c   1.000
_cell.angle_alpha   90.00
_cell.angle_beta   90.00
_cell.angle_gamma   90.00
#
_symmetry.space_group_name_H-M   'P 1'
#
loop_
_entity.id
_entity.type
_entity.pdbx_description
1 polymer ?
#
loop_
_entity_poly.entity_id
_entity_poly.type
_entity_poly.pdbx_seq_one_letter_code
_entity_poly.pdbx_strand_id
1 'polypeptide(L)'
;MDEDFKSWVERFAAQLTVDGERVPFERVLAYHFDEITKLRATSGLTWRSMASLLARAGARRADGGLISADQLRVGYARLARRGEKATEQSQPPAAESSGGL
;
A
#
# COMPACT_ATOMS: atom_id res chain seq x y z
N MET A 1 -22.16 -1.80 2.93
CA MET A 1 -20.76 -1.38 2.73
C MET A 1 -20.11 -1.50 4.08
N ASP A 2 -19.06 -2.30 4.22
CA ASP A 2 -18.40 -2.53 5.51
C ASP A 2 -17.97 -1.20 6.13
N GLU A 3 -18.32 -1.00 7.39
CA GLU A 3 -18.04 0.24 8.12
C GLU A 3 -16.54 0.48 8.21
N ASP A 4 -15.78 -0.59 8.46
CA ASP A 4 -14.31 -0.60 8.46
C ASP A 4 -13.72 -0.09 7.14
N PHE A 5 -14.32 -0.49 6.02
CA PHE A 5 -13.84 -0.08 4.71
C PHE A 5 -14.12 1.39 4.42
N LYS A 6 -15.27 1.90 4.85
CA LYS A 6 -15.59 3.33 4.72
C LYS A 6 -14.61 4.17 5.56
N SER A 7 -14.37 3.79 6.81
CA SER A 7 -13.41 4.46 7.69
C SER A 7 -11.98 4.42 7.11
N TRP A 8 -11.58 3.29 6.52
CA TRP A 8 -10.30 3.20 5.83
C TRP A 8 -10.18 4.19 4.66
N VAL A 9 -11.20 4.27 3.79
CA VAL A 9 -11.22 5.19 2.64
C VAL A 9 -11.06 6.65 3.08
N GLU A 10 -11.77 7.06 4.13
CA GLU A 10 -11.71 8.43 4.66
C GLU A 10 -10.32 8.75 5.23
N ARG A 11 -9.75 7.82 6.01
CA ARG A 11 -8.39 7.96 6.57
C ARG A 11 -7.32 8.01 5.49
N PHE A 12 -7.44 7.18 4.46
CA PHE A 12 -6.52 7.18 3.32
C PHE A 12 -6.57 8.51 2.59
N ALA A 13 -7.79 9.01 2.30
CA ALA A 13 -7.98 10.29 1.63
C ALA A 13 -7.40 11.46 2.44
N ALA A 14 -7.66 11.49 3.74
CA ALA A 14 -7.13 12.51 4.64
C ALA A 14 -5.58 12.50 4.67
N GLN A 15 -4.95 11.34 4.68
CA GLN A 15 -3.48 11.25 4.72
C GLN A 15 -2.77 11.64 3.43
N LEU A 16 -3.48 11.80 2.31
CA LEU A 16 -2.90 12.37 1.09
C LEU A 16 -2.69 13.88 1.21
N THR A 17 -3.36 14.54 2.16
CA THR A 17 -3.20 15.97 2.44
C THR A 17 -3.13 16.20 3.94
N VAL A 18 -1.93 16.40 4.49
CA VAL A 18 -1.71 16.66 5.92
C VAL A 18 -1.24 18.09 6.08
N ASP A 19 -1.92 18.88 6.92
CA ASP A 19 -1.60 20.30 7.16
C ASP A 19 -1.50 21.16 5.88
N GLY A 20 -2.29 20.81 4.86
CA GLY A 20 -2.26 21.48 3.55
C GLY A 20 -1.12 21.03 2.63
N GLU A 21 -0.20 20.19 3.11
CA GLU A 21 0.84 19.59 2.30
C GLU A 21 0.39 18.29 1.63
N ARG A 22 0.78 18.12 0.36
CA ARG A 22 0.47 16.89 -0.39
C ARG A 22 1.46 15.80 -0.03
N VAL A 23 0.95 14.69 0.49
CA VAL A 23 1.77 13.51 0.81
C VAL A 23 1.83 12.61 -0.43
N PRO A 24 3.03 12.10 -0.80
CA PRO A 24 3.17 11.16 -1.91
C PRO A 24 2.30 9.92 -1.72
N PHE A 25 1.62 9.52 -2.80
CA PHE A 25 0.71 8.37 -2.81
C PHE A 25 1.38 7.09 -2.29
N GLU A 26 2.62 6.83 -2.70
CA GLU A 26 3.39 5.65 -2.34
C GLU A 26 3.66 5.58 -0.83
N ARG A 27 3.83 6.74 -0.17
CA ARG A 27 4.03 6.82 1.28
C ARG A 27 2.75 6.46 2.03
N VAL A 28 1.61 7.03 1.59
CA VAL A 28 0.29 6.70 2.17
C VAL A 28 -0.04 5.22 1.92
N LEU A 29 0.22 4.73 0.71
CA LEU A 29 -0.01 3.32 0.35
C LEU A 29 0.83 2.36 1.20
N ALA A 30 2.09 2.70 1.47
CA ALA A 30 2.96 1.91 2.35
C ALA A 30 2.44 1.89 3.79
N TYR A 31 1.96 3.02 4.30
CA TYR A 31 1.38 3.10 5.65
C TYR A 31 0.12 2.25 5.80
N HIS A 32 -0.71 2.18 4.76
CA HIS A 32 -1.95 1.40 4.74
C HIS A 32 -1.79 -0.03 4.22
N PHE A 33 -0.56 -0.49 3.93
CA PHE A 33 -0.33 -1.72 3.18
C PHE A 33 -0.96 -2.96 3.85
N ASP A 34 -0.76 -3.13 5.16
CA ASP A 34 -1.32 -4.26 5.91
C ASP A 34 -2.84 -4.24 5.96
N GLU A 35 -3.44 -3.06 6.10
CA GLU A 35 -4.89 -2.88 6.16
C GLU A 35 -5.54 -3.17 4.80
N ILE A 36 -4.93 -2.68 3.71
CA ILE A 36 -5.33 -3.02 2.33
C ILE A 36 -5.24 -4.53 2.09
N THR A 37 -4.17 -5.17 2.57
CA THR A 37 -3.98 -6.62 2.42
C THR A 37 -5.11 -7.39 3.11
N LYS A 38 -5.47 -7.01 4.35
CA LYS A 38 -6.59 -7.60 5.10
C LYS A 38 -7.92 -7.38 4.40
N LEU A 39 -8.25 -6.13 4.04
CA LEU A 39 -9.50 -5.77 3.34
C LEU A 39 -9.67 -6.55 2.03
N ARG A 40 -8.58 -6.76 1.28
CA ARG A 40 -8.62 -7.55 0.05
C ARG A 40 -8.82 -9.03 0.30
N ALA A 41 -8.28 -9.57 1.38
CA ALA A 41 -8.46 -10.98 1.75
C ALA A 41 -9.88 -11.27 2.25
N THR A 42 -10.52 -10.33 2.95
CA THR A 42 -11.82 -10.55 3.60
C THR A 42 -13.02 -10.13 2.77
N SER A 43 -12.88 -9.09 1.93
CA SER A 43 -14.06 -8.37 1.39
C SER A 43 -14.23 -8.51 -0.13
N GLY A 44 -13.37 -9.26 -0.83
CA GLY A 44 -13.45 -9.44 -2.29
C GLY A 44 -13.32 -8.14 -3.10
N LEU A 45 -12.80 -7.09 -2.46
CA LEU A 45 -12.74 -5.74 -3.04
C LEU A 45 -11.81 -5.69 -4.25
N THR A 46 -12.34 -5.14 -5.35
CA THR A 46 -11.54 -4.89 -6.55
C THR A 46 -10.81 -3.56 -6.45
N TRP A 47 -9.65 -3.46 -7.11
CA TRP A 47 -8.91 -2.20 -7.23
C TRP A 47 -9.74 -1.07 -7.85
N ARG A 48 -10.67 -1.42 -8.76
CA ARG A 48 -11.59 -0.44 -9.37
C ARG A 48 -12.54 0.13 -8.33
N SER A 49 -13.16 -0.72 -7.51
CA SER A 49 -14.05 -0.27 -6.43
C SER A 49 -13.31 0.63 -5.44
N MET A 50 -12.10 0.24 -5.03
CA MET A 50 -11.27 1.05 -4.13
C MET A 50 -10.93 2.43 -4.74
N ALA A 51 -10.48 2.46 -6.00
CA ALA A 51 -10.17 3.72 -6.70
C ALA A 51 -11.39 4.64 -6.81
N SER A 52 -12.55 4.11 -7.19
CA SER A 52 -13.79 4.88 -7.28
C SER A 52 -14.22 5.47 -5.95
N LEU A 53 -14.02 4.74 -4.84
CA LEU A 53 -14.39 5.21 -3.51
C LEU A 53 -13.42 6.24 -2.97
N LEU A 54 -12.12 6.01 -3.15
CA LEU A 54 -11.09 7.01 -2.87
C LEU A 54 -11.37 8.32 -3.63
N ALA A 55 -11.72 8.23 -4.92
CA ALA A 55 -12.07 9.40 -5.72
C ALA A 55 -13.30 10.15 -5.16
N ARG A 56 -14.31 9.42 -4.69
CA ARG A 56 -15.52 9.98 -4.04
C ARG A 56 -15.22 10.61 -2.67
N ALA A 57 -14.25 10.07 -1.94
CA ALA A 57 -13.78 10.63 -0.68
C ALA A 57 -12.80 11.81 -0.85
N GLY A 58 -12.57 12.25 -2.10
CA GLY A 58 -11.70 13.38 -2.39
C GLY A 58 -10.21 13.05 -2.42
N ALA A 59 -9.84 11.77 -2.41
CA ALA A 59 -8.44 11.36 -2.55
C ALA A 59 -7.89 11.85 -3.90
N ARG A 60 -6.77 12.58 -3.84
CA ARG A 60 -6.07 13.13 -5.00
C ARG A 60 -4.57 12.87 -4.88
N ARG A 61 -3.94 12.71 -6.04
CA ARG A 61 -2.49 12.61 -6.17
C ARG A 61 -1.82 13.97 -5.95
N ALA A 62 -0.50 13.95 -5.86
CA ALA A 62 0.32 15.16 -5.74
C ALA A 62 0.15 16.13 -6.92
N ASP A 63 -0.25 15.65 -8.11
CA ASP A 63 -0.56 16.46 -9.30
C ASP A 63 -2.02 16.93 -9.34
N GLY A 64 -2.85 16.57 -8.35
CA GLY A 64 -4.28 16.85 -8.33
C GLY A 64 -5.12 15.83 -9.13
N GLY A 65 -4.49 14.82 -9.74
CA GLY A 65 -5.18 13.76 -10.46
C GLY A 65 -5.90 12.76 -9.54
N LEU A 66 -6.85 12.03 -10.10
CA LEU A 66 -7.48 10.89 -9.42
C LEU A 66 -6.48 9.75 -9.22
N ILE A 67 -6.64 8.99 -8.14
CA ILE A 67 -5.94 7.73 -7.96
C ILE A 67 -6.63 6.67 -8.83
N SER A 68 -5.87 6.08 -9.76
CA SER A 68 -6.40 5.03 -10.64
C SER A 68 -6.29 3.64 -10.01
N ALA A 69 -7.13 2.72 -10.47
CA ALA A 69 -7.07 1.32 -10.07
C ALA A 69 -5.73 0.67 -10.45
N ASP A 70 -5.17 1.05 -11.59
CA ASP A 70 -3.86 0.57 -12.04
C ASP A 70 -2.74 1.06 -11.13
N GLN A 71 -2.77 2.33 -10.74
CA GLN A 71 -1.79 2.90 -9.81
C GLN A 71 -1.83 2.20 -8.45
N LEU A 72 -3.03 1.90 -7.91
CA LEU A 72 -3.18 1.09 -6.70
C LEU A 72 -2.57 -0.30 -6.87
N ARG A 73 -2.90 -1.00 -7.97
CA ARG A 73 -2.40 -2.35 -8.25
C ARG A 73 -0.87 -2.37 -8.37
N VAL A 74 -0.29 -1.45 -9.15
CA VAL A 74 1.16 -1.37 -9.39
C VAL A 74 1.91 -0.99 -8.12
N GLY A 75 1.41 0.02 -7.39
CA GLY A 75 1.98 0.44 -6.11
C GLY A 75 1.96 -0.67 -5.08
N TYR A 76 0.83 -1.36 -4.94
CA TYR A 76 0.67 -2.48 -4.04
C TYR A 76 1.61 -3.64 -4.41
N ALA A 77 1.66 -4.02 -5.70
CA ALA A 77 2.53 -5.09 -6.16
C ALA A 77 4.02 -4.77 -5.96
N ARG A 78 4.41 -3.49 -6.03
CA ARG A 78 5.77 -3.04 -5.71
C ARG A 78 6.07 -3.18 -4.22
N LEU A 79 5.12 -2.80 -3.35
CA LEU A 79 5.26 -2.93 -1.89
C LEU A 79 5.32 -4.39 -1.45
N ALA A 80 4.43 -5.24 -1.96
CA ALA A 80 4.41 -6.67 -1.67
C ALA A 80 5.77 -7.33 -1.98
N ARG A 81 6.31 -7.09 -3.19
CA ARG A 81 7.64 -7.59 -3.59
C ARG A 81 8.78 -7.05 -2.74
N ARG A 82 8.64 -5.85 -2.16
CA ARG A 82 9.67 -5.26 -1.30
C ARG A 82 9.64 -5.86 0.11
N GLY A 83 8.47 -6.22 0.61
CA GLY A 83 8.31 -6.97 1.86
C GLY A 83 8.94 -8.36 1.77
N GLU A 84 8.71 -9.07 0.66
CA GLU A 84 9.31 -10.39 0.40
C GLU A 84 10.86 -10.34 0.39
N LYS A 85 11.43 -9.32 -0.27
CA LYS A 85 12.91 -9.14 -0.31
C LYS A 85 13.54 -8.77 1.03
N ALA A 86 12.81 -8.12 1.94
CA ALA A 86 13.33 -7.80 3.27
C ALA A 86 13.47 -9.07 4.14
N THR A 87 12.62 -10.08 3.92
CA THR A 87 12.70 -11.37 4.61
C THR A 87 13.82 -12.25 4.07
N GLU A 88 14.12 -12.18 2.76
CA GLU A 88 15.21 -12.95 2.14
C GLU A 88 16.62 -12.45 2.47
N GLN A 89 16.81 -11.17 2.80
CA GLN A 89 18.13 -10.60 3.14
C GLN A 89 18.57 -10.81 4.61
N SER A 90 17.74 -11.47 5.43
CA SER A 90 18.09 -11.80 6.82
C SER A 90 18.72 -13.20 6.98
N GLN A 91 19.03 -13.88 5.88
CA GLN A 91 19.81 -15.13 5.92
C GLN A 91 21.31 -14.76 5.88
N PRO A 92 22.09 -15.02 6.95
CA PRO A 92 23.52 -14.75 6.93
C PRO A 92 24.20 -15.58 5.82
N PRO A 93 25.25 -15.08 5.18
CA PRO A 93 26.00 -15.87 4.20
C PRO A 93 26.48 -17.13 4.92
N ALA A 94 26.16 -18.29 4.35
CA ALA A 94 26.63 -19.58 4.82
C ALA A 94 28.16 -19.48 4.98
N ALA A 95 28.62 -19.54 6.23
CA ALA A 95 30.02 -19.49 6.55
C ALA A 95 30.73 -20.57 5.74
N GLU A 96 31.57 -20.10 4.83
CA GLU A 96 32.37 -20.93 3.95
C GLU A 96 33.19 -21.93 4.77
N SER A 97 33.19 -23.15 4.27
CA SER A 97 34.05 -24.25 4.71
C SER A 97 35.49 -23.76 4.87
N SER A 98 35.98 -23.78 6.10
CA SER A 98 37.42 -23.77 6.37
C SER A 98 37.77 -25.14 6.94
N GLY A 99 38.34 -25.98 6.08
CA GLY A 99 39.06 -27.17 6.51
C GLY A 99 40.25 -26.78 7.38
N GLY A 100 40.68 -27.70 8.23
CA GLY A 100 41.86 -27.48 9.05
C GLY A 100 42.14 -28.62 10.02
N LEU A 101 42.76 -29.67 9.47
CA LEU A 101 43.67 -30.65 10.09
C LEU A 101 43.13 -31.57 11.20
#